data_AF-A0AAW5XS98-F1
#
_entry.id   AF-A0AAW5XS98-F1
#
_cell.length_a   1.000
_cell.length_b   1.000
_cell.length_c   1.000
_cell.angle_alpha   90.00
_cell.angle_beta   90.00
_cell.angle_gamma   90.00
#
_symmetry.space_group_name_H-M   'P 1'
#
loop_
_entity.id
_entity.type
_entity.pdbx_description
1 polymer ?
#
loop_
_entity_poly.entity_id
_entity_poly.type
_entity_poly.pdbx_seq_one_letter_code
_entity_poly.pdbx_strand_id
1 'polypeptide(L)' 'MISKQELNDELRTQWKAQQDKYGTPIVFFANKVGFSKTTIRRWISGEFNFSIGSAQVVQAYLNK' A
#
# COMPACT_ATOMS: atom_id res chain seq x y z
N MET A 1 15.49 -2.29 -13.01
CA MET A 1 14.62 -3.19 -12.25
C MET A 1 14.39 -2.52 -10.91
N ILE A 2 13.16 -2.15 -10.56
CA ILE A 2 12.89 -1.49 -9.26
C ILE A 2 13.13 -2.50 -8.13
N SER A 3 13.80 -2.08 -7.06
CA SER A 3 14.01 -2.94 -5.91
C SER A 3 12.74 -3.09 -5.07
N LYS A 4 12.70 -4.11 -4.21
CA LYS A 4 11.60 -4.32 -3.24
C LYS A 4 11.41 -3.11 -2.34
N GLN A 5 12.49 -2.46 -1.92
CA GLN A 5 12.43 -1.29 -1.05
C GLN A 5 11.80 -0.11 -1.79
N GLU A 6 12.36 0.26 -2.94
CA GLU A 6 11.90 1.39 -3.75
C GLU A 6 10.41 1.26 -4.11
N LEU A 7 9.97 0.06 -4.53
CA LEU A 7 8.56 -0.17 -4.85
C LEU A 7 7.65 0.04 -3.63
N ASN A 8 8.03 -0.46 -2.46
CA ASN A 8 7.20 -0.29 -1.25
C ASN A 8 7.13 1.17 -0.81
N ASP A 9 8.23 1.91 -0.90
CA ASP A 9 8.28 3.33 -0.52
C ASP A 9 7.47 4.21 -1.47
N GLU A 10 7.52 3.92 -2.77
CA GLU A 10 6.68 4.57 -3.77
C GLU A 10 5.20 4.34 -3.45
N LEU A 11 4.80 3.10 -3.21
CA LEU A 11 3.40 2.75 -2.93
C LEU A 11 2.89 3.35 -1.62
N ARG A 12 3.73 3.45 -0.57
CA ARG A 12 3.36 4.17 0.67
C ARG A 12 3.11 5.66 0.39
N THR A 13 3.94 6.26 -0.45
CA THR A 13 3.81 7.67 -0.85
C THR A 13 2.52 7.90 -1.62
N GLN A 14 2.21 7.03 -2.59
CA GLN A 14 0.95 7.05 -3.34
C GLN A 14 -0.27 6.84 -2.44
N TRP A 15 -0.21 5.87 -1.52
CA TRP A 15 -1.27 5.64 -0.53
C TRP A 15 -1.53 6.91 0.30
N LYS A 16 -0.47 7.54 0.82
CA LYS A 16 -0.60 8.77 1.61
C LYS A 16 -1.25 9.90 0.79
N ALA A 17 -0.83 10.09 -0.46
CA ALA A 17 -1.45 11.08 -1.35
C ALA A 17 -2.93 10.79 -1.62
N GLN A 18 -3.32 9.52 -1.80
CA GLN A 18 -4.71 9.13 -1.98
C GLN A 18 -5.54 9.34 -0.69
N GLN A 19 -4.95 9.04 0.47
CA GLN A 19 -5.57 9.26 1.76
C GLN A 19 -5.80 10.76 2.02
N ASP A 20 -4.79 11.59 1.73
CA ASP A 20 -4.88 13.05 1.91
C ASP A 20 -5.89 13.68 0.94
N LYS A 21 -5.96 13.17 -0.31
CA LYS A 21 -6.88 13.71 -1.34
C LYS A 21 -8.35 13.32 -1.12
N TYR A 22 -8.62 12.07 -0.74
CA TYR A 22 -9.98 11.53 -0.74
C TYR A 22 -10.47 11.12 0.66
N GLY A 23 -9.63 11.18 1.70
CA GLY A 23 -9.98 10.69 3.03
C GLY A 23 -10.18 9.18 3.09
N THR A 24 -9.56 8.42 2.17
CA THR A 24 -9.80 6.97 2.03
C THR A 24 -9.54 6.22 3.34
N PRO A 25 -10.53 5.53 3.93
CA PRO A 25 -10.32 4.78 5.15
C PRO A 25 -9.39 3.59 4.94
N ILE A 26 -8.44 3.36 5.85
CA ILE A 26 -7.52 2.20 5.81
C ILE A 26 -8.29 0.87 5.67
N VAL A 27 -9.44 0.73 6.33
CA VAL A 27 -10.26 -0.49 6.26
C VAL A 27 -10.78 -0.74 4.84
N PHE A 28 -11.22 0.32 4.17
CA PHE A 28 -11.69 0.22 2.79
C PHE A 28 -10.56 -0.21 1.85
N PHE A 29 -9.40 0.44 1.97
CA PHE A 29 -8.22 0.09 1.20
C PHE A 29 -7.79 -1.37 1.44
N ALA A 30 -7.67 -1.79 2.69
CA ALA A 30 -7.30 -3.15 3.07
C ALA A 30 -8.22 -4.21 2.44
N ASN A 31 -9.54 -3.96 2.46
CA ASN A 31 -10.52 -4.83 1.81
C ASN A 31 -10.33 -4.89 0.29
N LYS A 32 -9.97 -3.77 -0.35
CA LYS A 32 -9.75 -3.71 -1.82
C LYS A 32 -8.49 -4.43 -2.26
N VAL A 33 -7.43 -4.39 -1.48
CA VAL A 33 -6.16 -5.07 -1.78
C VAL A 33 -6.08 -6.49 -1.18
N GLY A 34 -7.13 -6.95 -0.48
CA GLY A 34 -7.21 -8.32 0.03
C GLY A 34 -6.33 -8.62 1.24
N PHE A 35 -5.95 -7.59 2.01
CA PHE A 35 -5.13 -7.73 3.22
C PHE A 35 -5.91 -7.34 4.47
N SER A 36 -5.47 -7.80 5.63
CA SER A 36 -6.05 -7.35 6.90
C SER A 36 -5.72 -5.87 7.16
N LYS A 37 -6.60 -5.18 7.88
CA LYS A 37 -6.36 -3.80 8.36
C LYS A 37 -5.02 -3.67 9.08
N THR A 38 -4.70 -4.65 9.95
CA THR A 38 -3.45 -4.68 10.72
C THR A 38 -2.24 -4.82 9.81
N THR A 39 -2.29 -5.71 8.82
CA THR A 39 -1.22 -5.89 7.82
C THR A 39 -0.93 -4.58 7.10
N ILE A 40 -1.97 -3.91 6.60
CA ILE A 40 -1.84 -2.63 5.91
C ILE A 40 -1.30 -1.54 6.84
N ARG A 41 -1.79 -1.45 8.08
CA ARG A 41 -1.29 -0.48 9.06
C ARG A 41 0.22 -0.65 9.30
N ARG A 42 0.67 -1.89 9.52
CA ARG A 42 2.09 -2.22 9.75
C ARG A 42 2.96 -1.97 8.51
N TRP A 43 2.39 -2.19 7.33
CA TRP A 43 3.07 -1.87 6.08
C TRP A 43 3.23 -0.36 5.91
N ILE A 44 2.16 0.43 6.12
CA ILE A 44 2.19 1.91 6.02
C ILE A 44 3.15 2.52 7.04
N SER A 45 3.24 1.97 8.26
CA SER A 45 4.18 2.42 9.30
C SER A 45 5.64 2.05 8.99
N GLY A 46 5.91 1.30 7.93
CA GLY A 46 7.26 0.88 7.54
C GLY A 46 7.82 -0.28 8.35
N GLU A 47 7.01 -0.97 9.15
CA GLU A 47 7.48 -2.12 9.94
C GLU A 47 7.94 -3.30 9.08
N PHE A 48 7.42 -3.42 7.85
CA PHE A 48 7.87 -4.41 6.89
C PHE A 48 7.57 -3.96 5.45
N ASN A 49 8.25 -4.60 4.49
CA ASN A 49 7.96 -4.48 3.07
C ASN A 49 7.23 -5.72 2.56
N PHE A 50 6.20 -5.50 1.75
CA PHE A 50 5.60 -6.58 0.98
C PHE A 50 6.64 -7.21 0.03
N SER A 51 6.42 -8.49 -0.29
CA SER A 51 7.07 -9.12 -1.44
C SER A 51 6.72 -8.36 -2.72
N ILE A 52 7.49 -8.51 -3.79
CA ILE A 52 7.20 -7.86 -5.08
C ILE A 52 5.79 -8.22 -5.56
N GLY A 53 5.39 -9.50 -5.51
CA GLY A 53 4.05 -9.93 -5.92
C GLY A 53 2.94 -9.31 -5.08
N SER A 54 3.11 -9.27 -3.75
CA SER A 54 2.13 -8.63 -2.87
C SER A 54 2.07 -7.11 -3.08
N ALA A 55 3.21 -6.46 -3.35
CA ALA A 55 3.26 -5.03 -3.65
C ALA A 55 2.59 -4.70 -5.00
N GLN A 56 2.66 -5.59 -5.99
CA GLN A 56 1.95 -5.43 -7.26
C GLN A 56 0.42 -5.45 -7.09
N VAL A 57 -0.12 -6.23 -6.14
CA VAL A 57 -1.55 -6.19 -5.80
C VAL A 57 -1.95 -4.80 -5.27
N VAL A 58 -1.11 -4.21 -4.42
CA VAL A 58 -1.32 -2.85 -3.90
C VAL A 58 -1.23 -1.81 -5.02
N GLN A 59 -0.20 -1.93 -5.88
CA GLN A 59 0.00 -1.06 -7.03
C GLN A 59 -1.17 -1.07 -8.00
N ALA A 60 -1.74 -2.24 -8.28
CA ALA A 60 -2.90 -2.38 -9.16
C ALA A 60 -4.15 -1.64 -8.66
N TYR A 61 -4.25 -1.38 -7.36
CA TYR A 61 -5.30 -0.52 -6.79
C TYR A 61 -4.92 0.96 -6.86
N LEU A 62 -3.69 1.32 -6.48
CA LEU A 62 -3.25 2.72 -6.40
C LEU A 62 -3.08 3.41 -7.76
N ASN A 63 -2.84 2.65 -8.82
CA ASN A 63 -2.75 3.16 -10.19
C ASN A 63 -4.12 3.35 -10.89
N LYS A 64 -5.23 3.12 -10.19
CA LYS A 64 -6.60 3.37 -10.70
C LYS A 64 -7.06 4.77 -10.33
#